data_AF-A0A5D0RDZ3-F1
#
_entry.id   AF-A0A5D0RDZ3-F1
#
_cell.length_a   1.000
_cell.length_b   1.000
_cell.length_c   1.000
_cell.angle_alpha   90.00
_cell.angle_beta   90.00
_cell.angle_gamma   90.00
#
_symmetry.space_group_name_H-M   'P 1'
#
loop_
_entity.id
_entity.type
_entity.pdbx_description
1 polymer ?
#
loop_
_entity_poly.entity_id
_entity_poly.type
_entity_poly.pdbx_seq_one_letter_code
_entity_poly.pdbx_strand_id
1 'polypeptide(L)'
;MKGSQYAVIKLVESNDFIKNINKLIKGTKAEISRYDNWMPKSLYNDKEAELKNFLKYNFNLQIANKIVEWWLYTNSWSNRTPVWDLISTCTINGKKGLLLVEGKAHSDELNDKPKKKTSDSGSKEGSLKNHERIGEAINEANEYIKDSHPEINISRDNCYQLSNRIAYSWWLANQGVPVVLVYLGFLNCHDMDYNRRKLFKNDADWQTCFNEHAKKVGVDTITNKWVDCGSSKFITICKSF
;
A
#
# COMPACT_ATOMS: atom_id res chain seq x y z
N MET A 1 0.00 20.25 4.66
CA MET A 1 0.51 18.88 4.45
C MET A 1 2.02 18.91 4.60
N LYS A 2 2.63 17.80 5.03
CA LYS A 2 4.10 17.66 5.13
C LYS A 2 4.50 16.21 4.85
N GLY A 3 5.77 15.96 4.56
CA GLY A 3 6.33 14.62 4.39
C GLY A 3 5.85 13.92 3.12
N SER A 4 5.68 12.60 3.18
CA SER A 4 5.32 11.78 2.00
C SER A 4 4.04 12.26 1.34
N GLN A 5 3.02 12.61 2.12
CA GLN A 5 1.75 13.15 1.61
C GLN A 5 1.96 14.39 0.73
N TYR A 6 2.81 15.33 1.15
CA TYR A 6 3.11 16.53 0.38
C TYR A 6 3.96 16.22 -0.86
N ALA A 7 4.91 15.30 -0.73
CA ALA A 7 5.76 14.86 -1.83
C ALA A 7 4.96 14.14 -2.93
N VAL A 8 3.95 13.34 -2.56
CA VAL A 8 3.02 12.70 -3.51
C VAL A 8 2.23 13.74 -4.29
N ILE A 9 1.69 14.77 -3.62
CA ILE A 9 0.97 15.84 -4.32
C ILE A 9 1.88 16.55 -5.32
N LYS A 10 3.12 16.88 -4.92
CA LYS A 10 4.11 17.46 -5.86
C LYS A 10 4.38 16.56 -7.06
N LEU A 11 4.50 15.25 -6.83
CA LEU A 11 4.70 14.27 -7.89
C LEU A 11 3.50 14.26 -8.86
N VAL A 12 2.28 14.19 -8.34
CA VAL A 12 1.03 14.13 -9.12
C VAL A 12 0.76 15.42 -9.90
N GLU A 13 1.03 16.58 -9.30
CA GLU A 13 0.83 17.89 -9.94
C GLU A 13 1.95 18.25 -10.94
N SER A 14 3.03 17.46 -11.00
CA SER A 14 4.09 17.70 -11.97
C SER A 14 3.64 17.40 -13.40
N ASN A 15 4.06 18.24 -14.36
CA ASN A 15 3.82 18.02 -15.78
C ASN A 15 4.40 16.68 -16.30
N ASP A 16 5.38 16.13 -15.58
CA ASP A 16 6.05 14.87 -15.89
C ASP A 16 5.50 13.67 -15.07
N PHE A 17 4.37 13.80 -14.37
CA PHE A 17 3.84 12.77 -13.47
C PHE A 17 3.83 11.36 -14.11
N ILE A 18 3.17 11.21 -15.26
CA ILE A 18 3.06 9.92 -15.96
C ILE A 18 4.44 9.37 -16.33
N LYS A 19 5.32 10.23 -16.83
CA LYS A 19 6.68 9.86 -17.20
C LYS A 19 7.49 9.40 -15.98
N ASN A 20 7.38 10.12 -14.86
CA ASN A 20 8.08 9.82 -13.62
C ASN A 20 7.59 8.50 -13.01
N ILE A 21 6.27 8.27 -12.94
CA ILE A 21 5.71 7.00 -12.46
C ILE A 21 6.12 5.84 -13.37
N ASN A 22 5.99 5.98 -14.69
CA ASN A 22 6.39 4.93 -15.63
C ASN A 22 7.90 4.61 -15.54
N LYS A 23 8.74 5.61 -15.22
CA LYS A 23 10.16 5.37 -14.93
C LYS A 23 10.35 4.53 -13.66
N LEU A 24 9.61 4.83 -12.59
CA LEU A 24 9.68 4.09 -11.33
C LEU A 24 9.25 2.62 -11.48
N ILE A 25 8.21 2.36 -12.27
CA ILE A 25 7.62 1.03 -12.45
C ILE A 25 8.11 0.28 -13.69
N LYS A 26 9.08 0.82 -14.45
CA LYS A 26 9.53 0.26 -15.75
C LYS A 26 9.81 -1.25 -15.74
N GLY A 27 10.35 -1.78 -14.63
CA GLY A 27 10.68 -3.21 -14.48
C GLY A 27 9.50 -4.15 -14.29
N THR A 28 8.28 -3.64 -14.09
CA THR A 28 7.11 -4.46 -13.76
C THR A 28 6.24 -4.78 -14.98
N LYS A 29 6.54 -4.25 -16.17
CA LYS A 29 5.64 -4.33 -17.35
C LYS A 29 4.28 -3.65 -17.11
N ALA A 30 4.19 -2.80 -16.09
CA ALA A 30 3.06 -1.92 -15.88
C ALA A 30 3.32 -0.56 -16.54
N GLU A 31 2.25 0.05 -17.02
CA GLU A 31 2.27 1.40 -17.55
C GLU A 31 0.98 2.14 -17.18
N ILE A 32 1.13 3.44 -16.95
CA ILE A 32 0.03 4.39 -16.79
C ILE A 32 0.02 5.33 -17.99
N SER A 33 -1.18 5.66 -18.43
CA SER A 33 -1.45 6.58 -19.53
C SER A 33 -2.27 7.78 -19.05
N ARG A 34 -2.50 8.75 -19.95
CA ARG A 34 -3.41 9.88 -19.70
C ARG A 34 -4.89 9.47 -19.53
N TYR A 35 -5.24 8.24 -19.91
CA TYR A 35 -6.60 7.70 -19.82
C TYR A 35 -6.85 6.95 -18.52
N ASP A 36 -5.80 6.72 -17.73
CA ASP A 36 -5.92 6.09 -16.43
C ASP A 36 -6.44 7.07 -15.38
N ASN A 37 -7.11 6.51 -14.37
CA ASN A 37 -7.55 7.27 -13.21
C ASN A 37 -6.55 7.11 -12.09
N TRP A 38 -6.30 8.17 -11.34
CA TRP A 38 -5.45 8.14 -10.16
C TRP A 38 -5.97 9.08 -9.09
N MET A 39 -5.66 8.78 -7.83
CA MET A 39 -5.97 9.62 -6.67
C MET A 39 -4.79 9.60 -5.71
N PRO A 40 -4.37 10.74 -5.13
CA PRO A 40 -4.97 12.08 -5.29
C PRO A 40 -4.78 12.66 -6.70
N LYS A 41 -5.56 13.68 -7.08
CA LYS A 41 -5.38 14.40 -8.36
C LYS A 41 -4.65 15.74 -8.17
N SER A 42 -4.82 16.38 -7.03
CA SER A 42 -4.17 17.65 -6.68
C SER A 42 -4.31 17.90 -5.17
N LEU A 43 -3.71 18.98 -4.67
CA LEU A 43 -3.89 19.41 -3.28
C LEU A 43 -5.37 19.68 -2.92
N TYR A 44 -6.15 20.16 -3.90
CA TYR A 44 -7.51 20.64 -3.71
C TYR A 44 -8.58 19.58 -4.02
N ASN A 45 -8.24 18.58 -4.85
CA ASN A 45 -9.13 17.49 -5.24
C ASN A 45 -8.61 16.17 -4.68
N ASP A 46 -9.44 15.55 -3.84
CA ASP A 46 -9.31 14.18 -3.33
C ASP A 46 -8.10 13.94 -2.41
N LYS A 47 -8.26 14.24 -1.12
CA LYS A 47 -7.31 13.81 -0.09
C LYS A 47 -7.34 12.29 0.02
N GLU A 48 -6.17 11.66 0.06
CA GLU A 48 -5.89 10.29 0.55
C GLU A 48 -6.98 9.25 0.23
N ALA A 49 -6.76 8.44 -0.81
CA ALA A 49 -7.80 7.57 -1.35
C ALA A 49 -7.95 6.29 -0.53
N GLU A 50 -9.14 6.09 0.05
CA GLU A 50 -9.57 4.76 0.47
C GLU A 50 -9.78 3.88 -0.76
N LEU A 51 -9.15 2.69 -0.76
CA LEU A 51 -9.20 1.80 -1.91
C LEU A 51 -10.63 1.44 -2.33
N LYS A 52 -11.56 1.21 -1.37
CA LYS A 52 -12.96 0.91 -1.69
C LYS A 52 -13.62 1.98 -2.56
N ASN A 53 -13.34 3.26 -2.27
CA ASN A 53 -13.92 4.38 -3.01
C ASN A 53 -13.27 4.47 -4.39
N PHE A 54 -11.96 4.32 -4.48
CA PHE A 54 -11.26 4.31 -5.76
C PHE A 54 -11.80 3.20 -6.67
N LEU A 55 -11.91 1.98 -6.16
CA LEU A 55 -12.41 0.82 -6.91
C LEU A 55 -13.85 1.03 -7.40
N LYS A 56 -14.71 1.55 -6.52
CA LYS A 56 -16.12 1.81 -6.82
C LYS A 56 -16.32 2.72 -8.03
N TYR A 57 -15.54 3.80 -8.12
CA TYR A 57 -15.72 4.81 -9.17
C TYR A 57 -14.83 4.62 -10.39
N ASN A 58 -13.67 3.98 -10.24
CA ASN A 58 -12.65 3.94 -11.30
C ASN A 58 -12.33 2.53 -11.82
N PHE A 59 -12.78 1.48 -11.15
CA PHE A 59 -12.35 0.10 -11.46
C PHE A 59 -13.51 -0.89 -11.62
N ASN A 60 -14.10 -1.34 -10.52
CA ASN A 60 -15.15 -2.35 -10.51
C ASN A 60 -15.93 -2.30 -9.17
N LEU A 61 -17.23 -2.05 -9.23
CA LEU A 61 -18.12 -1.94 -8.06
C LEU A 61 -18.23 -3.26 -7.26
N GLN A 62 -18.26 -4.41 -7.93
CA GLN A 62 -18.38 -5.70 -7.26
C GLN A 62 -17.12 -6.01 -6.45
N ILE A 63 -15.94 -5.74 -7.01
CA ILE A 63 -14.66 -5.88 -6.28
C ILE A 63 -14.60 -4.90 -5.09
N ALA A 64 -15.08 -3.67 -5.28
CA ALA A 64 -15.15 -2.67 -4.21
C ALA A 64 -16.02 -3.10 -3.02
N ASN A 65 -17.12 -3.82 -3.27
CA ASN A 65 -17.96 -4.37 -2.20
C ASN A 65 -17.32 -5.57 -1.53
N LYS A 66 -16.84 -6.53 -2.34
CA LYS A 66 -16.21 -7.76 -1.82
C LYS A 66 -14.97 -7.49 -0.95
N ILE A 67 -14.16 -6.48 -1.29
CA ILE A 67 -12.97 -6.16 -0.48
C ILE A 67 -13.34 -5.61 0.89
N VAL A 68 -14.47 -4.91 0.99
CA VAL A 68 -15.00 -4.40 2.25
C VAL A 68 -15.53 -5.55 3.11
N GLU A 69 -16.28 -6.48 2.53
CA GLU A 69 -16.80 -7.67 3.21
C GLU A 69 -15.68 -8.63 3.67
N TRP A 70 -14.61 -8.72 2.88
CA TRP A 70 -13.42 -9.45 3.27
C TRP A 70 -12.72 -8.80 4.46
N TRP A 71 -12.54 -7.48 4.42
CA TRP A 71 -11.71 -6.76 5.39
C TRP A 71 -12.41 -6.39 6.70
N LEU A 72 -13.71 -6.10 6.66
CA LEU A 72 -14.47 -5.55 7.79
C LEU A 72 -15.63 -6.46 8.15
N TYR A 73 -15.80 -6.70 9.46
CA TYR A 73 -16.96 -7.43 9.98
C TYR A 73 -18.22 -6.55 9.96
N THR A 74 -18.10 -5.30 10.36
CA THR A 74 -19.18 -4.31 10.25
C THR A 74 -18.79 -3.19 9.28
N ASN A 75 -19.68 -2.87 8.35
CA ASN A 75 -19.50 -1.73 7.46
C ASN A 75 -20.24 -0.51 8.02
N SER A 76 -19.64 0.17 9.01
CA SER A 76 -20.12 1.46 9.50
C SER A 76 -19.32 2.61 8.87
N TRP A 77 -19.88 3.82 8.92
CA TRP A 77 -19.19 5.01 8.38
C TRP A 77 -17.83 5.28 9.03
N SER A 78 -17.63 4.87 10.28
CA SER A 78 -16.35 5.00 11.00
C SER A 78 -15.31 3.95 10.62
N ASN A 79 -15.70 2.86 9.96
CA ASN A 79 -14.79 1.78 9.58
C ASN A 79 -14.19 2.05 8.19
N ARG A 80 -12.86 2.01 8.13
CA ARG A 80 -12.09 2.38 6.93
C ARG A 80 -11.36 1.17 6.39
N THR A 81 -11.32 1.07 5.06
CA THR A 81 -10.28 0.26 4.41
C THR A 81 -8.97 1.04 4.45
N PRO A 82 -7.81 0.39 4.27
CA PRO A 82 -6.55 1.09 4.16
C PRO A 82 -6.62 2.21 3.12
N VAL A 83 -6.12 3.37 3.53
CA VAL A 83 -5.93 4.56 2.70
C VAL A 83 -4.58 4.43 2.01
N TRP A 84 -4.43 4.89 0.79
CA TRP A 84 -3.15 4.84 0.08
C TRP A 84 -2.66 6.24 -0.25
N ASP A 85 -1.34 6.41 -0.30
CA ASP A 85 -0.72 7.67 -0.68
C ASP A 85 -1.02 8.01 -2.15
N LEU A 86 -0.95 6.99 -3.02
CA LEU A 86 -1.40 7.10 -4.41
C LEU A 86 -2.01 5.77 -4.88
N ILE A 87 -3.15 5.84 -5.56
CA ILE A 87 -3.79 4.73 -6.26
C ILE A 87 -3.94 5.13 -7.71
N SER A 88 -3.66 4.22 -8.65
CA SER A 88 -3.96 4.42 -10.07
C SER A 88 -4.50 3.15 -10.71
N THR A 89 -5.39 3.29 -11.68
CA THR A 89 -5.55 2.26 -12.71
C THR A 89 -4.29 2.24 -13.56
N CYS A 90 -3.94 1.08 -14.10
CA CYS A 90 -2.83 0.93 -15.03
C CYS A 90 -3.09 -0.26 -15.95
N THR A 91 -2.22 -0.42 -16.95
CA THR A 91 -2.14 -1.65 -17.74
C THR A 91 -0.93 -2.45 -17.32
N ILE A 92 -1.11 -3.71 -16.96
CA ILE A 92 -0.04 -4.64 -16.55
C ILE A 92 -0.07 -5.82 -17.51
N ASN A 93 0.97 -5.96 -18.32
CA ASN A 93 1.08 -7.03 -19.33
C ASN A 93 -0.19 -7.14 -20.21
N GLY A 94 -0.69 -5.99 -20.68
CA GLY A 94 -1.89 -5.89 -21.51
C GLY A 94 -3.23 -6.06 -20.78
N LYS A 95 -3.23 -6.28 -19.46
CA LYS A 95 -4.46 -6.39 -18.64
C LYS A 95 -4.68 -5.15 -17.79
N LYS A 96 -5.93 -4.73 -17.63
CA LYS A 96 -6.29 -3.66 -16.69
C LYS A 96 -5.95 -4.11 -15.26
N GLY A 97 -5.21 -3.28 -14.53
CA GLY A 97 -4.71 -3.55 -13.20
C GLY A 97 -4.67 -2.31 -12.32
N LEU A 98 -4.01 -2.44 -11.17
CA LEU A 98 -3.86 -1.37 -10.19
C LEU A 98 -2.39 -1.13 -9.85
N LEU A 99 -2.04 0.16 -9.80
CA LEU A 99 -0.83 0.65 -9.14
C LEU A 99 -1.24 1.17 -7.76
N LEU A 100 -0.62 0.62 -6.71
CA LEU A 100 -0.82 1.04 -5.33
C LEU A 100 0.50 1.56 -4.79
N VAL A 101 0.51 2.73 -4.16
CA VAL A 101 1.72 3.36 -3.65
C VAL A 101 1.57 3.70 -2.17
N GLU A 102 2.57 3.30 -1.39
CA GLU A 102 2.80 3.72 -0.01
C GLU A 102 4.09 4.54 0.03
N GLY A 103 3.96 5.82 0.38
CA GLY A 103 5.03 6.79 0.45
C GLY A 103 5.60 6.92 1.86
N LYS A 104 6.92 6.96 1.97
CA LYS A 104 7.64 7.21 3.23
C LYS A 104 8.66 8.33 3.05
N ALA A 105 8.84 9.17 4.05
CA ALA A 105 9.78 10.29 4.00
C ALA A 105 10.87 10.23 5.09
N HIS A 106 10.70 9.38 6.11
CA HIS A 106 11.70 9.20 7.16
C HIS A 106 11.63 7.82 7.81
N SER A 107 12.74 7.38 8.43
CA SER A 107 12.87 6.02 8.97
C SER A 107 11.88 5.69 10.08
N ASP A 108 11.47 6.70 10.86
CA ASP A 108 10.61 6.47 12.03
C ASP A 108 9.22 5.96 11.65
N GLU A 109 8.76 6.19 10.41
CA GLU A 109 7.48 5.68 9.90
C GLU A 109 7.45 4.15 9.75
N LEU A 110 8.63 3.49 9.71
CA LEU A 110 8.76 2.04 9.64
C LEU A 110 9.15 1.39 10.98
N ASN A 111 9.44 2.22 12.00
CA ASN A 111 9.89 1.76 13.32
C ASN A 111 8.79 1.80 14.37
N ASP A 112 7.54 2.08 13.98
CA ASP A 112 6.43 2.19 14.91
C ASP A 112 6.22 0.87 15.67
N LYS A 113 6.52 0.92 16.97
CA LYS A 113 6.13 -0.12 17.93
C LYS A 113 4.59 -0.18 17.91
N PRO A 114 3.99 -1.38 18.01
CA PRO A 114 2.54 -1.49 18.10
C PRO A 114 2.05 -0.61 19.25
N LYS A 115 1.30 0.46 18.92
CA LYS A 115 0.61 1.24 19.94
C LYS A 115 -0.43 0.30 20.54
N LYS A 116 -0.15 -0.23 21.74
CA LYS A 116 -1.16 -0.93 22.53
C LYS A 116 -2.36 0.01 22.62
N LYS A 117 -3.49 -0.37 22.01
CA LYS A 117 -4.76 0.30 22.30
C LYS A 117 -4.99 0.14 23.79
N THR A 118 -4.88 1.23 24.55
CA THR A 118 -5.38 1.27 25.92
C THR A 118 -6.87 0.99 25.86
N SER A 119 -7.32 0.02 26.65
CA SER A 119 -8.64 -0.59 26.63
C SER A 119 -9.76 0.32 27.17
N ASP A 120 -9.74 1.63 26.89
CA ASP A 120 -10.68 2.59 27.45
C ASP A 120 -11.34 3.43 26.34
N SER A 121 -12.53 2.99 25.94
CA SER A 121 -13.72 3.82 25.65
C SER A 121 -14.77 3.06 24.84
N GLY A 122 -15.85 2.65 25.52
CA GLY A 122 -17.26 2.75 25.07
C GLY A 122 -17.76 2.21 23.72
N SER A 123 -16.97 1.55 22.86
CA SER A 123 -17.43 1.02 21.56
C SER A 123 -16.88 -0.38 21.25
N LYS A 124 -16.87 -1.25 22.27
CA LYS A 124 -15.94 -2.39 22.33
C LYS A 124 -16.24 -3.50 21.31
N GLU A 125 -17.49 -3.90 21.09
CA GLU A 125 -17.75 -5.13 20.33
C GLU A 125 -17.44 -5.03 18.83
N GLY A 126 -17.99 -4.04 18.11
CA GLY A 126 -17.76 -3.90 16.67
C GLY A 126 -16.31 -3.59 16.30
N SER A 127 -15.60 -2.84 17.15
CA SER A 127 -14.18 -2.52 16.99
C SER A 127 -13.30 -3.75 17.21
N LEU A 128 -13.63 -4.59 18.20
CA LEU A 128 -12.96 -5.88 18.45
C LEU A 128 -13.19 -6.85 17.30
N LYS A 129 -14.44 -7.02 16.86
CA LYS A 129 -14.78 -7.92 15.74
C LYS A 129 -14.11 -7.50 14.43
N ASN A 130 -14.01 -6.20 14.15
CA ASN A 130 -13.22 -5.73 13.00
C ASN A 130 -11.72 -5.99 13.19
N HIS A 131 -11.20 -5.83 14.40
CA HIS A 131 -9.79 -6.10 14.69
C HIS A 131 -9.44 -7.59 14.50
N GLU A 132 -10.36 -8.48 14.86
CA GLU A 132 -10.28 -9.92 14.59
C GLU A 132 -10.37 -10.19 13.09
N ARG A 133 -11.39 -9.65 12.41
CA ARG A 133 -11.58 -9.82 10.96
C ARG A 133 -10.38 -9.38 10.13
N ILE A 134 -9.75 -8.26 10.49
CA ILE A 134 -8.51 -7.80 9.87
C ILE A 134 -7.37 -8.80 10.10
N GLY A 135 -7.28 -9.37 11.30
CA GLY A 135 -6.32 -10.43 11.61
C GLY A 135 -6.53 -11.67 10.76
N GLU A 136 -7.78 -12.14 10.64
CA GLU A 136 -8.17 -13.25 9.77
C GLU A 136 -7.81 -12.98 8.31
N ALA A 137 -8.15 -11.80 7.79
CA ALA A 137 -7.88 -11.41 6.41
C ALA A 137 -6.37 -11.38 6.09
N ILE A 138 -5.55 -10.86 7.00
CA ILE A 138 -4.09 -10.91 6.84
C ILE A 138 -3.57 -12.34 6.96
N ASN A 139 -4.11 -13.15 7.87
CA ASN A 139 -3.69 -14.55 8.04
C ASN A 139 -4.04 -15.40 6.82
N GLU A 140 -5.22 -15.19 6.22
CA GLU A 140 -5.63 -15.85 4.98
C GLU A 140 -4.62 -15.59 3.85
N ALA A 141 -4.21 -14.33 3.67
CA ALA A 141 -3.17 -13.97 2.72
C ALA A 141 -1.81 -14.59 3.07
N ASN A 142 -1.46 -14.60 4.36
CA ASN A 142 -0.21 -15.17 4.85
C ASN A 142 -0.10 -16.65 4.49
N GLU A 143 -1.10 -17.46 4.87
CA GLU A 143 -1.11 -18.89 4.62
C GLU A 143 -0.99 -19.19 3.11
N TYR A 144 -1.78 -18.50 2.28
CA TYR A 144 -1.72 -18.70 0.83
C TYR A 144 -0.33 -18.39 0.25
N ILE A 145 0.24 -17.24 0.59
CA ILE A 145 1.54 -16.82 0.03
C ILE A 145 2.64 -17.77 0.51
N LYS A 146 2.55 -18.22 1.77
CA LYS A 146 3.56 -19.05 2.42
C LYS A 146 3.71 -20.43 1.79
N ASP A 147 2.67 -20.95 1.14
CA ASP A 147 2.74 -22.19 0.36
C ASP A 147 3.84 -22.16 -0.71
N SER A 148 4.08 -20.99 -1.33
CA SER A 148 5.14 -20.80 -2.33
C SER A 148 6.34 -20.00 -1.81
N HIS A 149 6.19 -19.29 -0.69
CA HIS A 149 7.21 -18.43 -0.10
C HIS A 149 7.28 -18.65 1.43
N PRO A 150 7.90 -19.75 1.89
CA PRO A 150 7.85 -20.17 3.29
C PRO A 150 8.37 -19.15 4.32
N GLU A 151 9.20 -18.21 3.88
CA GLU A 151 9.75 -17.14 4.72
C GLU A 151 8.73 -16.05 5.07
N ILE A 152 7.62 -15.98 4.32
CA ILE A 152 6.57 -14.99 4.57
C ILE A 152 5.90 -15.25 5.92
N ASN A 153 5.78 -14.17 6.68
CA ASN A 153 5.19 -14.17 8.02
C ASN A 153 4.51 -12.83 8.31
N ILE A 154 3.64 -12.40 7.39
CA ILE A 154 2.86 -11.16 7.55
C ILE A 154 1.78 -11.37 8.61
N SER A 155 1.54 -10.35 9.43
CA SER A 155 0.50 -10.40 10.46
C SER A 155 -0.02 -9.03 10.81
N ARG A 156 -1.17 -8.99 11.47
CA ARG A 156 -1.71 -7.74 12.02
C ARG A 156 -0.78 -7.11 13.06
N ASP A 157 -0.07 -7.94 13.81
CA ASP A 157 0.66 -7.52 15.01
C ASP A 157 2.14 -7.23 14.75
N ASN A 158 2.66 -7.58 13.57
CA ASN A 158 4.02 -7.28 13.13
C ASN A 158 4.00 -6.52 11.79
N CYS A 159 4.69 -5.38 11.74
CA CYS A 159 4.79 -4.54 10.55
C CYS A 159 3.42 -4.25 9.90
N TYR A 160 2.40 -3.88 10.71
CA TYR A 160 0.99 -3.84 10.30
C TYR A 160 0.74 -3.18 8.93
N GLN A 161 1.34 -2.02 8.66
CA GLN A 161 1.20 -1.34 7.37
C GLN A 161 1.73 -2.21 6.22
N LEU A 162 2.94 -2.76 6.35
CA LEU A 162 3.48 -3.67 5.34
C LEU A 162 2.62 -4.93 5.16
N SER A 163 2.30 -5.59 6.26
CA SER A 163 1.48 -6.80 6.26
C SER A 163 0.12 -6.58 5.59
N ASN A 164 -0.54 -5.44 5.89
CA ASN A 164 -1.83 -5.13 5.28
C ASN A 164 -1.71 -4.78 3.78
N ARG A 165 -0.65 -4.09 3.32
CA ARG A 165 -0.47 -3.80 1.89
C ARG A 165 -0.23 -5.06 1.07
N ILE A 166 0.54 -6.01 1.62
CA ILE A 166 0.75 -7.31 0.99
C ILE A 166 -0.55 -8.10 0.93
N ALA A 167 -1.30 -8.18 2.04
CA ALA A 167 -2.59 -8.87 2.06
C ALA A 167 -3.58 -8.31 1.04
N TYR A 168 -3.68 -6.98 0.92
CA TYR A 168 -4.53 -6.34 -0.09
C TYR A 168 -4.09 -6.62 -1.52
N SER A 169 -2.78 -6.62 -1.79
CA SER A 169 -2.24 -6.89 -3.12
C SER A 169 -2.51 -8.34 -3.53
N TRP A 170 -2.33 -9.28 -2.60
CA TRP A 170 -2.71 -10.68 -2.79
C TRP A 170 -4.21 -10.82 -3.04
N TRP A 171 -5.06 -10.22 -2.22
CA TRP A 171 -6.50 -10.38 -2.34
C TRP A 171 -7.01 -9.90 -3.69
N LEU A 172 -6.56 -8.72 -4.15
CA LEU A 172 -6.88 -8.19 -5.48
C LEU A 172 -6.40 -9.12 -6.59
N ALA A 173 -5.17 -9.63 -6.50
CA ALA A 173 -4.62 -10.59 -7.47
C ALA A 173 -5.40 -11.90 -7.49
N ASN A 174 -5.81 -12.40 -6.33
CA ASN A 174 -6.66 -13.59 -6.20
C ASN A 174 -8.06 -13.38 -6.80
N GLN A 175 -8.56 -12.14 -6.82
CA GLN A 175 -9.79 -11.74 -7.56
C GLN A 175 -9.54 -11.48 -9.06
N GLY A 176 -8.35 -11.78 -9.59
CA GLY A 176 -8.02 -11.63 -11.01
C GLY A 176 -7.49 -10.24 -11.41
N VAL A 177 -7.26 -9.34 -10.46
CA VAL A 177 -6.74 -7.99 -10.72
C VAL A 177 -5.22 -7.97 -10.55
N PRO A 178 -4.42 -7.83 -11.62
CA PRO A 178 -2.97 -7.69 -11.44
C PRO A 178 -2.65 -6.40 -10.68
N VAL A 179 -1.65 -6.46 -9.79
CA VAL A 179 -1.27 -5.33 -8.92
C VAL A 179 0.24 -5.07 -8.96
N VAL A 180 0.61 -3.79 -9.05
CA VAL A 180 1.95 -3.30 -8.70
C VAL A 180 1.83 -2.53 -7.39
N LEU A 181 2.49 -3.02 -6.34
CA LEU A 181 2.63 -2.34 -5.07
C LEU A 181 4.01 -1.65 -5.00
N VAL A 182 4.01 -0.34 -4.84
CA VAL A 182 5.23 0.47 -4.74
C VAL A 182 5.38 1.02 -3.33
N TYR A 183 6.49 0.68 -2.70
CA TYR A 183 7.01 1.38 -1.54
C TYR A 183 7.96 2.48 -2.03
N LEU A 184 7.55 3.74 -1.86
CA LEU A 184 8.22 4.91 -2.40
C LEU A 184 8.87 5.75 -1.30
N GLY A 185 10.19 5.77 -1.26
CA GLY A 185 10.97 6.62 -0.36
C GLY A 185 11.18 8.00 -0.97
N PHE A 186 10.52 9.01 -0.42
CA PHE A 186 10.75 10.40 -0.81
C PHE A 186 12.02 10.93 -0.16
N LEU A 187 12.94 11.39 -1.00
CA LEU A 187 14.25 11.87 -0.57
C LEU A 187 14.20 13.37 -0.25
N ASN A 188 14.98 13.78 0.75
CA ASN A 188 15.21 15.18 1.08
C ASN A 188 13.92 15.99 1.34
N CYS A 189 12.94 15.39 2.02
CA CYS A 189 11.73 16.09 2.50
C CYS A 189 12.06 17.09 3.62
N HIS A 190 12.74 18.19 3.28
CA HIS A 190 13.17 19.22 4.22
C HIS A 190 12.02 19.94 4.94
N ASP A 191 10.79 19.85 4.41
CA ASP A 191 9.57 20.30 5.09
C ASP A 191 9.27 19.53 6.39
N MET A 192 9.99 18.44 6.64
CA MET A 192 9.96 17.62 7.84
C MET A 192 11.22 17.75 8.72
N ASP A 193 12.14 18.65 8.36
CA ASP A 193 13.42 18.83 9.03
C ASP A 193 13.28 19.66 10.31
N TYR A 194 12.79 19.02 11.37
CA TYR A 194 12.65 19.59 12.71
C TYR A 194 13.68 19.04 13.71
N ASN A 195 14.82 18.52 13.25
CA ASN A 195 15.87 17.87 14.07
C ASN A 195 15.40 16.68 14.94
N ARG A 196 14.23 16.10 14.66
CA ARG A 196 13.65 14.99 15.45
C ARG A 196 13.45 13.69 14.67
N ARG A 197 13.73 13.69 13.36
CA ARG A 197 13.46 12.56 12.46
C ARG A 197 14.65 12.35 11.53
N LYS A 198 14.99 11.09 11.26
CA LYS A 198 16.02 10.75 10.28
C LYS A 198 15.38 10.66 8.88
N LEU A 199 15.47 11.76 8.12
CA LEU A 199 15.02 11.84 6.73
C LEU A 199 15.84 10.91 5.83
N PHE A 200 15.22 10.41 4.76
CA PHE A 200 15.96 9.72 3.70
C PHE A 200 16.70 10.76 2.85
N LYS A 201 18.03 10.66 2.74
CA LYS A 201 18.85 11.61 1.97
C LYS A 201 19.19 11.08 0.59
N ASN A 202 19.31 9.77 0.47
CA ASN A 202 19.65 9.07 -0.76
C ASN A 202 18.92 7.72 -0.86
N ASP A 203 18.99 7.07 -2.03
CA ASP A 203 18.36 5.77 -2.27
C ASP A 203 18.84 4.70 -1.28
N ALA A 204 20.15 4.65 -0.96
CA ALA A 204 20.70 3.64 -0.06
C ALA A 204 20.10 3.73 1.36
N ASP A 205 19.86 4.94 1.88
CA ASP A 205 19.18 5.14 3.16
C ASP A 205 17.78 4.49 3.15
N TRP A 206 17.03 4.73 2.08
CA TRP A 206 15.68 4.20 1.92
C TRP A 206 15.67 2.68 1.73
N GLN A 207 16.46 2.17 0.78
CA GLN A 207 16.53 0.73 0.49
C GLN A 207 16.94 -0.07 1.74
N THR A 208 17.91 0.42 2.50
CA THR A 208 18.34 -0.24 3.75
C THR A 208 17.19 -0.28 4.75
N CYS A 209 16.55 0.87 4.98
CA CYS A 209 15.45 0.98 5.94
C CYS A 209 14.25 0.10 5.57
N PHE A 210 13.83 0.11 4.30
CA PHE A 210 12.75 -0.74 3.81
C PHE A 210 13.10 -2.22 3.92
N ASN A 211 14.29 -2.63 3.48
CA ASN A 211 14.70 -4.03 3.50
C ASN A 211 14.80 -4.57 4.93
N GLU A 212 15.33 -3.81 5.87
CA GLU A 212 15.34 -4.18 7.30
C GLU A 212 13.92 -4.33 7.87
N HIS A 213 12.99 -3.47 7.47
CA HIS A 213 11.60 -3.58 7.87
C HIS A 213 10.92 -4.80 7.24
N ALA A 214 11.10 -5.01 5.93
CA ALA A 214 10.50 -6.12 5.18
C ALA A 214 10.99 -7.50 5.66
N LYS A 215 12.28 -7.61 6.02
CA LYS A 215 12.88 -8.81 6.62
C LYS A 215 12.16 -9.30 7.88
N LYS A 216 11.58 -8.41 8.67
CA LYS A 216 10.85 -8.78 9.91
C LYS A 216 9.65 -9.67 9.66
N VAL A 217 9.12 -9.68 8.44
CA VAL A 217 7.94 -10.46 8.01
C VAL A 217 8.21 -11.25 6.72
N GLY A 218 9.48 -11.38 6.32
CA GLY A 218 9.91 -12.14 5.13
C GLY A 218 9.55 -11.52 3.78
N VAL A 219 9.03 -10.29 3.73
CA VAL A 219 8.58 -9.66 2.48
C VAL A 219 9.75 -9.26 1.57
N ASP A 220 10.96 -9.18 2.11
CA ASP A 220 12.17 -8.95 1.31
C ASP A 220 12.41 -10.09 0.31
N THR A 221 12.00 -11.33 0.62
CA THR A 221 12.21 -12.49 -0.26
C THR A 221 11.37 -12.45 -1.54
N ILE A 222 10.22 -11.76 -1.50
CA ILE A 222 9.30 -11.57 -2.63
C ILE A 222 9.42 -10.19 -3.29
N THR A 223 10.23 -9.28 -2.73
CA THR A 223 10.41 -7.95 -3.29
C THR A 223 11.09 -8.03 -4.67
N ASN A 224 10.58 -7.25 -5.63
CA ASN A 224 10.93 -7.29 -7.05
C ASN A 224 10.64 -8.62 -7.75
N LYS A 225 9.79 -9.47 -7.18
CA LYS A 225 9.33 -10.73 -7.80
C LYS A 225 7.82 -10.74 -7.93
N TRP A 226 7.34 -11.30 -9.04
CA TRP A 226 5.92 -11.56 -9.21
C TRP A 226 5.50 -12.75 -8.36
N VAL A 227 4.52 -12.55 -7.49
CA VAL A 227 3.88 -13.60 -6.69
C VAL A 227 2.62 -14.04 -7.43
N ASP A 228 2.50 -15.34 -7.68
CA ASP A 228 1.31 -15.93 -8.29
C ASP A 228 0.20 -16.08 -7.24
N CYS A 229 -1.02 -15.71 -7.60
CA CYS A 229 -2.20 -15.75 -6.72
C CYS A 229 -3.35 -16.53 -7.36
N GLY A 230 -3.03 -17.42 -8.32
CA GLY A 230 -4.00 -18.26 -9.02
C GLY A 230 -4.69 -17.52 -10.16
N SER A 231 -5.54 -16.54 -9.85
CA SER A 231 -6.30 -15.78 -10.86
C SER A 231 -5.48 -14.69 -11.55
N SER A 232 -4.48 -14.15 -10.86
CA SER A 232 -3.56 -13.13 -11.35
C SER A 232 -2.31 -13.09 -10.47
N LYS A 233 -1.51 -12.03 -10.59
CA LYS A 233 -0.23 -11.88 -9.88
C LYS A 233 -0.11 -10.47 -9.30
N PHE A 234 0.66 -10.33 -8.23
CA PHE A 234 1.12 -9.02 -7.76
C PHE A 234 2.64 -8.97 -7.68
N ILE A 235 3.20 -7.76 -7.73
CA ILE A 235 4.62 -7.51 -7.45
C ILE A 235 4.74 -6.36 -6.46
N THR A 236 5.64 -6.53 -5.50
CA THR A 236 6.06 -5.45 -4.60
C THR A 236 7.40 -4.91 -5.05
N ILE A 237 7.53 -3.61 -5.26
CA ILE A 237 8.80 -2.96 -5.58
C ILE A 237 9.11 -1.85 -4.58
N CYS A 238 10.41 -1.65 -4.33
CA CYS A 238 10.93 -0.56 -3.50
C CYS A 238 11.69 0.42 -4.38
N LYS A 239 11.30 1.70 -4.37
CA LYS A 239 11.91 2.77 -5.18
C LYS A 239 12.07 4.05 -4.36
N SER A 240 13.01 4.90 -4.75
CA SER A 240 13.14 6.26 -4.22
C SER A 240 12.74 7.31 -5.26
N PHE A 241 12.31 8.48 -4.79
CA PHE A 241 11.98 9.65 -5.60
C PHE A 241 12.46 10.94 -4.94
#